data_AF-A0A1F2P4L5-F1
#
_entry.id   AF-A0A1F2P4L5-F1
#
_cell.length_a   1.000
_cell.length_b   1.000
_cell.length_c   1.000
_cell.angle_alpha   90.00
_cell.angle_beta   90.00
_cell.angle_gamma   90.00
#
_symmetry.space_group_name_H-M   'P 1'
#
loop_
_entity.id
_entity.type
_entity.pdbx_description
1 polymer ?
#
loop_
_entity_poly.entity_id
_entity_poly.type
_entity_poly.pdbx_seq_one_letter_code
_entity_poly.pdbx_strand_id
1 'polypeptide(L)'
;MDFFDKELSVFDINRKAIPLFGFADYNLCTAKWLYQNRIPAMTKDGYETVGFKISGKDRWKRFDSIEKPPEEVWTKELERIRTFYRKAIKKNKEEAKGSLERLMEEMWKSYELGKSFSDVNAILFSRVCNLLLGLNVLFFRYSDVQRAGIFMEEWEKIISELKRYNRLHNETIKRRGLDEIGYSDENSVPFWYHCECGGKVPLSVVDTGSPVCEGRCPACGCGHKLRLEELKNLFERMSPNAVTRNLVFSEGLGTDLFISGAGAV
;
A
#
# COMPACT_ATOMS: atom_id res chain seq x y z
N MET A 1 -24.67 11.62 10.22
CA MET A 1 -23.89 12.33 9.19
C MET A 1 -22.48 11.81 9.32
N ASP A 2 -21.95 11.21 8.25
CA ASP A 2 -20.57 10.68 8.22
C ASP A 2 -19.58 11.81 8.55
N PHE A 3 -18.46 11.49 9.21
CA PHE A 3 -17.42 12.47 9.55
C PHE A 3 -17.00 13.24 8.30
N PHE A 4 -16.76 12.53 7.19
CA PHE A 4 -16.34 13.13 5.93
C PHE A 4 -17.44 13.97 5.28
N ASP A 5 -18.69 13.52 5.27
CA ASP A 5 -19.81 14.33 4.75
C ASP A 5 -19.95 15.63 5.54
N LYS A 6 -19.82 15.58 6.87
CA LYS A 6 -19.90 16.77 7.71
C LYS A 6 -18.77 17.75 7.40
N GLU A 7 -17.52 17.28 7.39
CA GLU A 7 -16.36 18.16 7.20
C GLU A 7 -16.21 18.65 5.75
N LEU A 8 -16.65 17.86 4.76
CA LEU A 8 -16.55 18.22 3.34
C LEU A 8 -17.77 18.97 2.79
N SER A 9 -18.94 18.86 3.44
CA SER A 9 -20.14 19.63 3.06
C SER A 9 -19.95 21.15 3.08
N VAL A 10 -18.90 21.64 3.76
CA VAL A 10 -18.50 23.05 3.75
C VAL A 10 -18.06 23.51 2.35
N PHE A 11 -17.56 22.59 1.51
CA PHE A 11 -17.09 22.89 0.16
C PHE A 11 -18.19 22.75 -0.90
N ASP A 12 -19.11 21.80 -0.74
CA ASP A 12 -20.27 21.62 -1.62
C ASP A 12 -21.38 20.81 -0.93
N ILE A 13 -22.47 21.49 -0.53
CA ILE A 13 -23.61 20.89 0.18
C ILE A 13 -24.42 19.90 -0.67
N ASN A 14 -24.23 19.88 -2.00
CA ASN A 14 -25.01 19.05 -2.92
C ASN A 14 -24.25 17.81 -3.39
N ARG A 15 -22.96 17.67 -3.04
CA ARG A 15 -22.13 16.55 -3.45
C ARG A 15 -21.95 15.55 -2.32
N LYS A 16 -22.27 14.29 -2.59
CA LYS A 16 -21.99 13.18 -1.68
C LYS A 16 -20.52 12.80 -1.80
N ALA A 17 -19.75 12.94 -0.73
CA ALA A 17 -18.36 12.50 -0.71
C ALA A 17 -18.30 10.99 -0.46
N ILE A 18 -17.38 10.30 -1.14
CA ILE A 18 -17.11 8.87 -0.89
C ILE A 18 -15.65 8.76 -0.43
N PRO A 19 -15.38 8.61 0.87
CA PRO A 19 -14.02 8.46 1.36
C PRO A 19 -13.45 7.09 0.97
N LEU A 20 -12.32 7.12 0.27
CA LEU A 20 -11.60 5.94 -0.20
C LEU A 20 -10.22 5.85 0.45
N PHE A 21 -9.79 4.64 0.81
CA PHE A 21 -8.43 4.39 1.28
C PHE A 21 -7.83 3.14 0.62
N GLY A 22 -6.73 3.34 -0.11
CA GLY A 22 -6.01 2.29 -0.82
C GLY A 22 -4.78 1.79 -0.05
N PHE A 23 -4.73 0.49 0.26
CA PHE A 23 -3.55 -0.15 0.84
C PHE A 23 -2.49 -0.45 -0.22
N ALA A 24 -1.28 0.08 -0.02
CA ALA A 24 -0.12 -0.18 -0.87
C ALA A 24 0.56 -1.52 -0.59
N ASP A 25 -0.20 -2.62 -0.70
CA ASP A 25 0.25 -3.97 -0.41
C ASP A 25 1.26 -4.55 -1.42
N TYR A 26 1.42 -3.92 -2.58
CA TYR A 26 2.53 -4.19 -3.49
C TYR A 26 3.85 -3.50 -3.12
N ASN A 27 3.93 -2.76 -2.01
CA ASN A 27 5.20 -2.18 -1.59
C ASN A 27 6.19 -3.27 -1.17
N LEU A 28 7.47 -3.02 -1.43
CA LEU A 28 8.53 -3.87 -0.88
C LEU A 28 8.55 -3.76 0.64
N CYS A 29 8.87 -4.86 1.32
CA CYS A 29 8.96 -4.93 2.77
C CYS A 29 10.24 -4.29 3.34
N THR A 30 10.82 -3.32 2.65
CA THR A 30 12.00 -2.56 3.09
C THR A 30 11.64 -1.56 4.18
N ALA A 31 10.43 -1.01 4.15
CA ALA A 31 9.92 -0.08 5.15
C ALA A 31 9.36 -0.84 6.36
N LYS A 32 9.98 -0.65 7.53
CA LYS A 32 9.56 -1.29 8.79
C LYS A 32 8.12 -0.97 9.19
N TRP A 33 7.62 0.21 8.81
CA TRP A 33 6.28 0.69 9.14
C TRP A 33 5.15 -0.15 8.55
N LEU A 34 5.43 -1.01 7.57
CA LEU A 34 4.44 -1.96 7.05
C LEU A 34 4.12 -3.08 8.05
N TYR A 35 5.04 -3.38 8.97
CA TYR A 35 4.95 -4.54 9.85
C TYR A 35 5.34 -4.25 11.30
N GLN A 36 5.73 -3.01 11.62
CA GLN A 36 6.07 -2.55 12.96
C GLN A 36 5.45 -1.19 13.25
N ASN A 37 5.09 -0.98 14.50
CA ASN A 37 4.62 0.30 15.01
C ASN A 37 5.35 0.64 16.33
N ARG A 38 5.18 1.87 16.81
CA ARG A 38 5.76 2.36 18.05
C ARG A 38 4.66 2.81 19.00
N ILE A 39 4.67 2.26 20.19
CA ILE A 39 3.80 2.68 21.29
C ILE A 39 4.58 3.60 22.23
N PRO A 40 4.06 4.78 22.62
CA PRO A 40 4.75 5.67 23.53
C PRO A 40 5.04 4.99 24.87
N ALA A 41 6.29 5.01 25.33
CA ALA A 41 6.71 4.30 26.54
C ALA A 41 7.77 5.09 27.32
N MET A 42 7.83 4.87 28.64
CA MET A 42 8.83 5.49 29.52
C MET A 42 10.18 4.76 29.43
N THR A 43 10.74 4.70 28.22
CA THR A 43 12.06 4.13 27.91
C THR A 43 13.02 5.25 27.50
N LYS A 44 14.33 4.95 27.38
CA LYS A 44 15.32 5.93 26.89
C LYS A 44 14.93 6.53 25.53
N ASP A 45 14.32 5.72 24.66
CA ASP A 45 13.93 6.13 23.32
C ASP A 45 12.53 6.78 23.26
N GLY A 46 11.78 6.77 24.37
CA GLY A 46 10.41 7.31 24.45
C GLY A 46 9.33 6.42 23.83
N TYR A 47 9.68 5.20 23.37
CA TYR A 47 8.73 4.26 22.79
C TYR A 47 9.15 2.80 23.00
N GLU A 48 8.19 1.89 22.84
CA GLU A 48 8.41 0.46 22.64
C GLU A 48 7.96 0.07 21.22
N THR A 49 8.70 -0.80 20.55
CA THR A 49 8.35 -1.26 19.19
C THR A 49 7.45 -2.49 19.29
N VAL A 50 6.30 -2.42 18.62
CA VAL A 50 5.34 -3.51 18.44
C VAL A 50 5.28 -3.97 16.99
N GLY A 51 4.74 -5.16 16.75
CA GLY A 51 4.64 -5.79 15.45
C GLY A 51 5.68 -6.89 15.23
N PHE A 52 5.91 -7.20 13.97
CA PHE A 52 6.56 -8.44 13.54
C PHE A 52 7.94 -8.17 12.96
N LYS A 53 8.64 -9.21 12.52
CA LYS A 53 9.95 -9.08 11.90
C LYS A 53 9.92 -9.66 10.50
N ILE A 54 10.20 -8.82 9.51
CA ILE A 54 10.54 -9.25 8.15
C ILE A 54 12.06 -9.05 7.95
N SER A 55 12.75 -10.11 7.54
CA SER A 55 14.22 -10.13 7.44
C SER A 55 14.72 -10.86 6.20
N GLY A 56 16.00 -10.67 5.91
CA GLY A 56 16.66 -11.34 4.79
C GLY A 56 16.03 -10.99 3.45
N LYS A 57 15.85 -12.02 2.61
CA LYS A 57 15.31 -11.89 1.25
C LYS A 57 13.85 -11.41 1.22
N ASP A 58 13.08 -11.66 2.28
CA ASP A 58 11.66 -11.26 2.32
C ASP A 58 11.46 -9.74 2.34
N ARG A 59 12.48 -8.96 2.74
CA ARG A 59 12.44 -7.49 2.62
C ARG A 59 12.31 -7.01 1.17
N TRP A 60 12.76 -7.83 0.23
CA TRP A 60 12.71 -7.55 -1.21
C TRP A 60 11.46 -8.14 -1.88
N LYS A 61 10.55 -8.71 -1.11
CA LYS A 61 9.26 -9.19 -1.58
C LYS A 61 8.18 -8.13 -1.36
N ARG A 62 7.15 -8.17 -2.20
CA ARG A 62 5.92 -7.39 -2.05
C ARG A 62 5.18 -7.82 -0.79
N PHE A 63 4.55 -6.89 -0.10
CA PHE A 63 3.90 -7.14 1.17
C PHE A 63 2.71 -8.12 1.07
N ASP A 64 1.99 -8.11 -0.05
CA ASP A 64 0.92 -9.06 -0.38
C ASP A 64 1.38 -10.51 -0.52
N SER A 65 2.67 -10.73 -0.76
CA SER A 65 3.29 -12.06 -0.84
C SER A 65 3.88 -12.55 0.49
N ILE A 66 3.75 -11.78 1.57
CA ILE A 66 4.24 -12.17 2.89
C ILE A 66 3.15 -12.97 3.60
N GLU A 67 3.51 -14.17 4.06
CA GLU A 67 2.64 -14.99 4.89
C GLU A 67 2.31 -14.27 6.19
N LYS A 68 1.07 -14.43 6.67
CA LYS A 68 0.72 -13.93 8.00
C LYS A 68 1.57 -14.64 9.07
N PRO A 69 1.91 -13.96 10.17
CA PRO A 69 2.73 -14.57 11.21
C PRO A 69 2.09 -15.85 11.77
N PRO A 70 2.87 -16.83 12.23
CA PRO A 70 2.31 -18.00 12.91
C PRO A 70 1.46 -17.59 14.12
N GLU A 71 0.43 -18.37 14.42
CA GLU A 71 -0.56 -18.05 15.46
C GLU A 71 0.10 -17.84 16.84
N GLU A 72 1.12 -18.63 17.17
CA GLU A 72 1.89 -18.48 18.41
C GLU A 72 2.60 -17.12 18.48
N VAL A 73 3.17 -16.66 17.36
CA VAL A 73 3.86 -15.37 17.27
C VAL A 73 2.85 -14.23 17.37
N TRP A 74 1.69 -14.38 16.72
CA TRP A 74 0.59 -13.42 16.81
C TRP A 74 0.05 -13.30 18.23
N THR A 75 -0.27 -14.43 18.87
CA THR A 75 -0.75 -14.51 20.25
C THR A 75 0.19 -13.80 21.21
N LYS A 76 1.50 -14.09 21.11
CA LYS A 76 2.52 -13.48 21.96
C LYS A 76 2.56 -11.95 21.80
N GLU A 77 2.43 -11.46 20.57
CA GLU A 77 2.45 -10.02 20.29
C GLU A 77 1.19 -9.32 20.78
N LEU A 78 0.02 -9.94 20.63
CA LEU A 78 -1.25 -9.43 21.18
C LEU A 78 -1.20 -9.35 22.70
N GLU A 79 -0.70 -10.38 23.38
CA GLU A 79 -0.55 -10.37 24.84
C GLU A 79 0.44 -9.31 25.31
N ARG A 80 1.49 -9.03 24.53
CA ARG A 80 2.43 -7.93 24.81
C ARG A 80 1.72 -6.58 24.74
N ILE A 81 0.97 -6.31 23.65
CA ILE A 81 0.21 -5.07 23.46
C ILE A 81 -0.85 -4.91 24.57
N ARG A 82 -1.60 -5.99 24.85
CA ARG A 82 -2.63 -6.03 25.89
C ARG A 82 -2.04 -5.72 27.27
N THR A 83 -0.93 -6.36 27.63
CA THR A 83 -0.25 -6.13 28.91
C THR A 83 0.26 -4.70 29.02
N PHE A 84 0.81 -4.15 27.94
CA PHE A 84 1.28 -2.78 27.90
C PHE A 84 0.17 -1.79 28.23
N TYR A 85 -0.94 -1.84 27.48
CA TYR A 85 -2.04 -0.88 27.69
C TYR A 85 -2.78 -1.11 29.01
N ARG A 86 -2.93 -2.35 29.49
CA ARG A 86 -3.50 -2.63 30.82
C ARG A 86 -2.74 -1.93 31.96
N LYS A 87 -1.40 -1.86 31.87
CA LYS A 87 -0.58 -1.13 32.85
C LYS A 87 -0.74 0.39 32.76
N ALA A 88 -1.01 0.92 31.56
CA ALA A 88 -1.10 2.35 31.29
C ALA A 88 -2.45 2.98 31.69
N ILE A 89 -3.54 2.20 31.72
CA ILE A 89 -4.89 2.70 32.06
C ILE A 89 -4.96 3.10 33.55
N LYS A 90 -4.83 4.41 33.83
CA LYS A 90 -4.83 4.96 35.20
C LYS A 90 -6.06 5.81 35.57
N LYS A 91 -7.05 6.00 34.67
CA LYS A 91 -8.34 6.68 34.94
C LYS A 91 -9.41 6.20 33.94
N ASN A 92 -10.70 6.14 34.32
CA ASN A 92 -11.79 5.48 33.55
C ASN A 92 -11.49 4.02 33.15
N LYS A 93 -11.16 3.20 34.15
CA LYS A 93 -10.67 1.83 33.96
C LYS A 93 -11.59 0.96 33.10
N GLU A 94 -12.91 1.00 33.34
CA GLU A 94 -13.82 0.07 32.68
C GLU A 94 -14.04 0.38 31.20
N GLU A 95 -14.24 1.65 30.82
CA GLU A 95 -14.41 2.04 29.42
C GLU A 95 -13.13 1.82 28.60
N ALA A 96 -11.98 2.22 29.14
CA ALA A 96 -10.70 2.03 28.47
C ALA A 96 -10.34 0.54 28.34
N LYS A 97 -10.64 -0.27 29.36
CA LYS A 97 -10.47 -1.72 29.34
C LYS A 97 -11.41 -2.36 28.31
N GLY A 98 -12.68 -1.97 28.28
CA GLY A 98 -13.64 -2.44 27.29
C GLY A 98 -13.23 -2.09 25.85
N SER A 99 -12.67 -0.89 25.64
CA SER A 99 -12.14 -0.48 24.34
C SER A 99 -10.89 -1.26 23.93
N LEU A 100 -9.99 -1.54 24.89
CA LEU A 100 -8.84 -2.41 24.65
C LEU A 100 -9.29 -3.83 24.28
N GLU A 101 -10.24 -4.43 25.01
CA GLU A 101 -10.69 -5.79 24.68
C GLU A 101 -11.40 -5.86 23.33
N ARG A 102 -12.21 -4.85 22.97
CA ARG A 102 -12.77 -4.74 21.61
C ARG A 102 -11.66 -4.68 20.56
N LEU A 103 -10.62 -3.86 20.77
CA LEU A 103 -9.48 -3.81 19.84
C LEU A 103 -8.78 -5.18 19.73
N MET A 104 -8.56 -5.89 20.84
CA MET A 104 -7.93 -7.22 20.82
C MET A 104 -8.78 -8.26 20.09
N GLU A 105 -10.10 -8.22 20.27
CA GLU A 105 -11.04 -9.07 19.54
C GLU A 105 -10.98 -8.79 18.02
N GLU A 106 -10.96 -7.51 17.63
CA GLU A 106 -10.86 -7.11 16.23
C GLU A 106 -9.50 -7.49 15.62
N MET A 107 -8.40 -7.43 16.38
CA MET A 107 -7.10 -7.98 15.97
C MET A 107 -7.18 -9.49 15.70
N TRP A 108 -7.81 -10.26 16.60
CA TRP A 108 -7.96 -11.70 16.39
C TRP A 108 -8.82 -12.06 15.19
N LYS A 109 -10.01 -11.45 15.05
CA LYS A 109 -10.88 -11.66 13.89
C LYS A 109 -10.15 -11.35 12.58
N SER A 110 -9.35 -10.29 12.56
CA SER A 110 -8.58 -9.91 11.37
C SER A 110 -7.52 -10.96 11.02
N TYR A 111 -6.90 -11.57 12.03
CA TYR A 111 -5.98 -12.68 11.83
C TYR A 111 -6.67 -13.94 11.28
N GLU A 112 -7.83 -14.29 11.81
CA GLU A 112 -8.62 -15.46 11.37
C GLU A 112 -9.08 -15.31 9.91
N LEU A 113 -9.58 -14.12 9.55
CA LEU A 113 -10.09 -13.82 8.21
C LEU A 113 -8.99 -13.66 7.16
N GLY A 114 -7.82 -13.15 7.54
CA GLY A 114 -6.72 -12.89 6.62
C GLY A 114 -5.99 -14.16 6.18
N LYS A 115 -5.59 -14.24 4.90
CA LYS A 115 -4.78 -15.34 4.35
C LYS A 115 -3.31 -14.97 4.27
N SER A 116 -3.00 -13.71 3.96
CA SER A 116 -1.64 -13.14 3.98
C SER A 116 -1.49 -12.09 5.09
N PHE A 117 -0.27 -11.63 5.33
CA PHE A 117 -0.06 -10.56 6.31
C PHE A 117 -0.67 -9.22 5.83
N SER A 118 -0.70 -8.99 4.51
CA SER A 118 -1.37 -7.80 3.96
C SER A 118 -2.89 -7.86 4.17
N ASP A 119 -3.52 -9.04 4.08
CA ASP A 119 -4.93 -9.21 4.42
C ASP A 119 -5.19 -8.82 5.87
N VAL A 120 -4.40 -9.38 6.80
CA VAL A 120 -4.58 -9.11 8.24
C VAL A 120 -4.50 -7.61 8.53
N ASN A 121 -3.51 -6.92 7.94
CA ASN A 121 -3.38 -5.47 8.09
C ASN A 121 -4.57 -4.69 7.51
N ALA A 122 -5.00 -5.01 6.29
CA ALA A 122 -6.11 -4.32 5.64
C ALA A 122 -7.43 -4.54 6.39
N ILE A 123 -7.70 -5.78 6.79
CA ILE A 123 -8.90 -6.15 7.54
C ILE A 123 -8.89 -5.46 8.90
N LEU A 124 -7.80 -5.53 9.66
CA LEU A 124 -7.68 -4.87 10.96
C LEU A 124 -7.96 -3.37 10.87
N PHE A 125 -7.28 -2.70 9.95
CA PHE A 125 -7.40 -1.26 9.81
C PHE A 125 -8.82 -0.85 9.40
N SER A 126 -9.42 -1.56 8.43
CA SER A 126 -10.80 -1.29 8.02
C SER A 126 -11.81 -1.50 9.15
N ARG A 127 -11.65 -2.56 9.94
CA ARG A 127 -12.55 -2.88 11.07
C ARG A 127 -12.41 -1.88 12.20
N VAL A 128 -11.20 -1.47 12.54
CA VAL A 128 -10.97 -0.42 13.54
C VAL A 128 -11.60 0.90 13.08
N CYS A 129 -11.32 1.35 11.86
CA CYS A 129 -11.86 2.60 11.34
C CYS A 129 -13.38 2.61 11.25
N ASN A 130 -13.99 1.54 10.75
CA ASN A 130 -15.43 1.53 10.48
C ASN A 130 -16.26 1.08 11.68
N LEU A 131 -15.83 0.04 12.41
CA LEU A 131 -16.61 -0.54 13.51
C LEU A 131 -16.35 0.13 14.86
N LEU A 132 -15.08 0.52 15.13
CA LEU A 132 -14.72 1.13 16.41
C LEU A 132 -14.76 2.66 16.37
N LEU A 133 -14.38 3.26 15.24
CA LEU A 133 -14.32 4.73 15.09
C LEU A 133 -15.48 5.33 14.30
N GLY A 134 -16.28 4.52 13.58
CA GLY A 134 -17.46 4.99 12.85
C GLY A 134 -17.15 5.88 11.64
N LEU A 135 -15.97 5.74 11.02
CA LEU A 135 -15.49 6.62 9.95
C LEU A 135 -16.06 6.32 8.55
N ASN A 136 -16.76 5.20 8.38
CA ASN A 136 -17.45 4.80 7.14
C ASN A 136 -16.61 5.00 5.85
N VAL A 137 -15.36 4.54 5.87
CA VAL A 137 -14.44 4.60 4.74
C VAL A 137 -14.52 3.33 3.91
N LEU A 138 -14.50 3.46 2.57
CA LEU A 138 -14.31 2.30 1.69
C LEU A 138 -12.83 2.00 1.55
N PHE A 139 -12.46 0.81 2.01
CA PHE A 139 -11.09 0.32 1.98
C PHE A 139 -10.91 -0.65 0.81
N PHE A 140 -9.79 -0.54 0.12
CA PHE A 140 -9.39 -1.49 -0.91
C PHE A 140 -7.89 -1.70 -0.89
N ARG A 141 -7.44 -2.83 -1.45
CA ARG A 141 -6.03 -3.10 -1.67
C ARG A 141 -5.71 -2.90 -3.14
N TYR A 142 -4.54 -2.35 -3.45
CA TYR A 142 -4.12 -2.23 -4.85
C TYR A 142 -4.02 -3.59 -5.52
N SER A 143 -3.68 -4.64 -4.77
CA SER A 143 -3.66 -5.99 -5.34
C SER A 143 -5.00 -6.57 -5.73
N ASP A 144 -6.08 -6.18 -5.05
CA ASP A 144 -7.44 -6.62 -5.42
C ASP A 144 -7.90 -5.88 -6.68
N VAL A 145 -7.66 -4.56 -6.75
CA VAL A 145 -7.98 -3.72 -7.92
C VAL A 145 -7.27 -4.24 -9.17
N GLN A 146 -5.98 -4.55 -9.04
CA GLN A 146 -5.16 -5.06 -10.14
C GLN A 146 -5.65 -6.45 -10.61
N ARG A 147 -5.91 -7.38 -9.68
CA ARG A 147 -6.42 -8.72 -10.03
C ARG A 147 -7.82 -8.66 -10.65
N ALA A 148 -8.61 -7.65 -10.31
CA ALA A 148 -9.92 -7.43 -10.91
C ALA A 148 -9.86 -6.80 -12.31
N GLY A 149 -8.68 -6.45 -12.83
CA GLY A 149 -8.56 -5.79 -14.13
C GLY A 149 -9.03 -4.34 -14.14
N ILE A 150 -9.19 -3.73 -12.96
CA ILE A 150 -9.69 -2.36 -12.83
C ILE A 150 -8.56 -1.39 -13.22
N PHE A 151 -8.93 -0.35 -13.97
CA PHE A 151 -8.04 0.66 -14.54
C PHE A 151 -7.07 0.18 -15.62
N MET A 152 -7.41 -0.89 -16.33
CA MET A 152 -6.58 -1.40 -17.43
C MET A 152 -6.44 -0.38 -18.57
N GLU A 153 -7.49 0.39 -18.85
CA GLU A 153 -7.48 1.41 -19.90
C GLU A 153 -6.46 2.54 -19.62
N GLU A 154 -6.35 2.98 -18.37
CA GLU A 154 -5.35 3.97 -17.94
C GLU A 154 -3.92 3.45 -18.13
N TRP A 155 -3.71 2.15 -17.93
CA TRP A 155 -2.41 1.53 -18.19
C TRP A 155 -2.08 1.48 -19.68
N GLU A 156 -3.03 1.03 -20.50
CA GLU A 156 -2.87 0.98 -21.96
C GLU A 156 -2.53 2.36 -22.52
N LYS A 157 -3.21 3.40 -22.04
CA LYS A 157 -2.92 4.79 -22.41
C LYS A 157 -1.48 5.18 -22.08
N ILE A 158 -1.01 4.92 -20.86
CA ILE A 158 0.37 5.25 -20.45
C ILE A 158 1.40 4.46 -21.27
N ILE A 159 1.16 3.17 -21.51
CA ILE A 159 2.05 2.31 -22.31
C ILE A 159 2.13 2.81 -23.76
N SER A 160 1.00 3.19 -24.35
CA SER A 160 0.95 3.70 -25.73
C SER A 160 1.72 5.02 -25.92
N GLU A 161 1.90 5.80 -24.85
CA GLU A 161 2.60 7.08 -24.85
C GLU A 161 3.90 7.07 -24.03
N LEU A 162 4.53 5.90 -23.83
CA LEU A 162 5.63 5.69 -22.89
C LEU A 162 6.75 6.75 -22.96
N LYS A 163 7.26 7.04 -24.16
CA LYS A 163 8.32 8.04 -24.36
C LYS A 163 7.87 9.44 -23.94
N ARG A 164 6.64 9.81 -24.27
CA ARG A 164 6.04 11.09 -23.88
C ARG A 164 5.87 11.15 -22.37
N TYR A 165 5.41 10.07 -21.74
CA TYR A 165 5.29 9.97 -20.29
C TYR A 165 6.63 10.22 -19.59
N ASN A 166 7.68 9.47 -19.95
CA ASN A 166 9.01 9.59 -19.34
C ASN A 166 9.63 10.98 -19.55
N ARG A 167 9.44 11.57 -20.74
CA ARG A 167 9.87 12.94 -21.02
C ARG A 167 9.16 13.95 -20.12
N LEU A 168 7.84 13.90 -20.01
CA LEU A 168 7.06 14.82 -19.19
C LEU A 168 7.38 14.70 -17.70
N HIS A 169 7.65 13.48 -17.22
CA HIS A 169 8.14 13.22 -15.86
C HIS A 169 9.45 13.98 -15.60
N ASN A 170 10.45 13.77 -16.46
CA ASN A 170 11.76 14.41 -16.35
C ASN A 170 11.70 15.94 -16.46
N GLU A 171 10.91 16.46 -17.41
CA GLU A 171 10.69 17.91 -17.57
C GLU A 171 10.04 18.51 -16.32
N THR A 172 9.09 17.80 -15.71
CA THR A 172 8.41 18.26 -14.49
C THR A 172 9.35 18.29 -13.31
N ILE A 173 10.15 17.24 -13.10
CA ILE A 173 11.18 17.19 -12.05
C ILE A 173 12.12 18.38 -12.19
N LYS A 174 12.68 18.58 -13.38
CA LYS A 174 13.63 19.66 -13.65
C LYS A 174 13.01 21.04 -13.43
N ARG A 175 11.79 21.26 -13.93
CA ARG A 175 11.09 22.55 -13.82
C ARG A 175 10.70 22.87 -12.37
N ARG A 176 10.41 21.86 -11.55
CA ARG A 176 9.97 22.02 -10.15
C ARG A 176 11.12 21.92 -9.15
N GLY A 177 12.33 21.55 -9.59
CA GLY A 177 13.49 21.39 -8.71
C GLY A 177 13.36 20.20 -7.76
N LEU A 178 12.80 19.08 -8.23
CA LEU A 178 12.50 17.88 -7.44
C LEU A 178 13.50 16.75 -7.73
N ASP A 179 14.79 17.09 -7.83
CA ASP A 179 15.84 16.15 -8.28
C ASP A 179 15.94 14.90 -7.40
N GLU A 180 15.50 14.96 -6.14
CA GLU A 180 15.40 13.84 -5.21
C GLU A 180 14.40 12.75 -5.61
N ILE A 181 13.41 13.06 -6.46
CA ILE A 181 12.45 12.09 -7.01
C ILE A 181 13.13 11.18 -8.05
N GLY A 182 14.18 11.68 -8.71
CA GLY A 182 14.95 10.95 -9.71
C GLY A 182 14.33 10.94 -11.11
N TYR A 183 15.20 11.00 -12.11
CA TYR A 183 14.83 10.98 -13.52
C TYR A 183 14.52 9.55 -14.00
N SER A 184 13.56 9.42 -14.92
CA SER A 184 13.26 8.16 -15.61
C SER A 184 14.04 8.06 -16.92
N ASP A 185 14.61 6.89 -17.18
CA ASP A 185 15.15 6.58 -18.50
C ASP A 185 14.02 6.60 -19.55
N GLU A 186 14.31 7.02 -20.79
CA GLU A 186 13.30 7.12 -21.85
C GLU A 186 12.63 5.76 -22.15
N ASN A 187 13.35 4.66 -21.96
CA ASN A 187 12.87 3.31 -22.16
C ASN A 187 12.34 2.67 -20.87
N SER A 188 12.35 3.37 -19.73
CA SER A 188 11.83 2.83 -18.48
C SER A 188 10.33 2.59 -18.59
N VAL A 189 9.88 1.41 -18.16
CA VAL A 189 8.45 1.12 -18.06
C VAL A 189 7.94 1.59 -16.69
N PRO A 190 6.87 2.40 -16.61
CA PRO A 190 6.37 2.99 -15.37
C PRO A 190 5.58 2.00 -14.49
N PHE A 191 5.83 0.70 -14.68
CA PHE A 191 5.18 -0.42 -14.01
C PHE A 191 6.23 -1.45 -13.59
N TRP A 192 5.94 -2.18 -12.53
CA TRP A 192 6.73 -3.29 -12.03
C TRP A 192 6.10 -4.61 -12.46
N TYR A 193 6.92 -5.55 -12.93
CA TYR A 193 6.49 -6.94 -13.04
C TYR A 193 6.70 -7.68 -11.72
N HIS A 194 5.83 -8.63 -11.44
CA HIS A 194 5.84 -9.44 -10.22
C HIS A 194 6.47 -10.79 -10.51
N CYS A 195 7.66 -10.99 -9.96
CA CYS A 195 8.33 -12.28 -10.02
C CYS A 195 7.60 -13.29 -9.12
N GLU A 196 7.63 -14.57 -9.47
CA GLU A 196 7.02 -15.66 -8.69
C GLU A 196 7.59 -15.75 -7.27
N CYS A 197 8.84 -15.32 -7.06
CA CYS A 197 9.44 -15.24 -5.72
C CYS A 197 8.85 -14.11 -4.84
N GLY A 198 7.94 -13.30 -5.37
CA GLY A 198 7.34 -12.14 -4.72
C GLY A 198 8.09 -10.83 -4.94
N GLY A 199 9.22 -10.83 -5.65
CA GLY A 199 10.01 -9.62 -5.94
C GLY A 199 9.40 -8.72 -7.02
N LYS A 200 9.75 -7.43 -7.00
CA LYS A 200 9.36 -6.45 -8.05
C LYS A 200 10.48 -6.25 -9.05
N VAL A 201 10.17 -6.42 -10.32
CA VAL A 201 11.12 -6.36 -11.42
C VAL A 201 10.95 -5.02 -12.14
N PRO A 202 11.98 -4.14 -12.14
CA PRO A 202 11.98 -2.98 -13.02
C PRO A 202 12.10 -3.47 -14.46
N LEU A 203 11.34 -2.85 -15.36
CA LEU A 203 11.34 -3.20 -16.77
C LEU A 203 11.87 -2.03 -17.60
N SER A 204 12.59 -2.34 -18.66
CA SER A 204 13.01 -1.38 -19.68
C SER A 204 12.68 -1.94 -21.06
N VAL A 205 12.20 -1.07 -21.95
CA VAL A 205 11.96 -1.41 -23.37
C VAL A 205 13.31 -1.65 -24.06
N VAL A 206 13.44 -2.80 -24.71
CA VAL A 206 14.66 -3.19 -25.43
C VAL A 206 14.49 -3.16 -26.95
N ASP A 207 13.24 -3.16 -27.42
CA ASP A 207 12.86 -3.02 -28.82
C ASP A 207 11.74 -2.00 -28.92
N THR A 208 11.90 -1.02 -29.82
CA THR A 208 10.90 0.05 -30.00
C THR A 208 9.94 -0.25 -31.16
N GLY A 209 10.24 -1.23 -32.01
CA GLY A 209 9.37 -1.70 -33.09
C GLY A 209 8.32 -2.73 -32.65
N SER A 210 8.59 -3.43 -31.56
CA SER A 210 7.64 -4.25 -30.79
C SER A 210 7.94 -3.97 -29.31
N PRO A 211 6.98 -3.59 -28.46
CA PRO A 211 7.24 -3.11 -27.09
C PRO A 211 7.59 -4.28 -26.17
N VAL A 212 8.72 -4.90 -26.47
CA VAL A 212 9.36 -5.96 -25.71
C VAL A 212 10.16 -5.29 -24.61
N CYS A 213 9.89 -5.68 -23.37
CA CYS A 213 10.62 -5.17 -22.22
C CYS A 213 11.32 -6.30 -21.48
N GLU A 214 12.47 -5.96 -20.90
CA GLU A 214 13.28 -6.88 -20.12
C GLU A 214 13.58 -6.32 -18.73
N GLY A 215 13.83 -7.22 -17.79
CA GLY A 215 14.17 -6.87 -16.42
C GLY A 215 14.74 -8.04 -15.64
N ARG A 216 15.39 -7.75 -14.51
CA ARG A 216 15.95 -8.78 -13.62
C ARG A 216 15.41 -8.60 -12.20
N CYS A 217 14.93 -9.69 -11.59
CA CYS A 217 14.38 -9.65 -10.24
C CYS A 217 15.48 -9.35 -9.20
N PRO A 218 15.36 -8.29 -8.38
CA PRO A 218 16.34 -7.99 -7.34
C PRO A 218 16.39 -9.03 -6.21
N ALA A 219 15.31 -9.80 -6.00
CA ALA A 219 15.22 -10.77 -4.91
C ALA A 219 15.84 -12.14 -5.24
N CYS A 220 15.60 -12.66 -6.45
CA CYS A 220 16.08 -13.99 -6.87
C CYS A 220 17.07 -13.97 -8.04
N GLY A 221 17.23 -12.85 -8.74
CA GLY A 221 18.14 -12.71 -9.88
C GLY A 221 17.59 -13.24 -11.22
N CYS A 222 16.38 -13.80 -11.26
CA CYS A 222 15.75 -14.29 -12.49
C CYS A 222 15.53 -13.16 -13.50
N GLY A 223 15.86 -13.41 -14.76
CA GLY A 223 15.57 -12.52 -15.88
C GLY A 223 14.15 -12.74 -16.41
N HIS A 224 13.53 -11.66 -16.87
CA HIS A 224 12.19 -11.67 -17.45
C HIS A 224 12.19 -10.89 -18.76
N LYS A 225 11.48 -11.43 -19.76
CA LYS A 225 11.25 -10.82 -21.06
C LYS A 225 9.75 -10.90 -21.35
N LEU A 226 9.13 -9.74 -21.58
CA LEU A 226 7.68 -9.60 -21.67
C LEU A 226 7.32 -8.77 -22.90
N ARG A 227 6.11 -8.95 -23.43
CA ARG A 227 5.56 -8.14 -24.52
C ARG A 227 4.42 -7.30 -23.95
N LEU A 228 4.55 -5.98 -23.98
CA LEU A 228 3.50 -5.10 -23.44
C LEU A 228 2.20 -5.13 -24.26
N GLU A 229 2.25 -5.57 -25.51
CA GLU A 229 1.06 -5.88 -26.32
C GLU A 229 0.16 -6.96 -25.68
N GLU A 230 0.74 -7.83 -24.85
CA GLU A 230 0.03 -8.88 -24.12
C GLU A 230 -0.37 -8.42 -22.71
N LEU A 231 -0.51 -7.10 -22.48
CA LEU A 231 -0.79 -6.51 -21.16
C LEU A 231 -1.91 -7.24 -20.43
N LYS A 232 -3.00 -7.58 -21.11
CA LYS A 232 -4.14 -8.28 -20.50
C LYS A 232 -3.75 -9.59 -19.80
N ASN A 233 -2.78 -10.32 -20.35
CA ASN A 233 -2.27 -11.58 -19.75
C ASN A 233 -1.25 -11.31 -18.63
N LEU A 234 -0.61 -10.15 -18.65
CA LEU A 234 0.41 -9.74 -17.69
C LEU A 234 -0.17 -8.97 -16.51
N PHE A 235 -1.34 -8.35 -16.68
CA PHE A 235 -1.87 -7.31 -15.80
C PHE A 235 -1.92 -7.73 -14.33
N GLU A 236 -2.45 -8.91 -14.03
CA GLU A 236 -2.53 -9.42 -12.64
C GLU A 236 -1.16 -9.58 -11.97
N ARG A 237 -0.09 -9.70 -12.76
CA ARG A 237 1.31 -9.84 -12.32
C ARG A 237 2.10 -8.54 -12.49
N MET A 238 1.43 -7.40 -12.56
CA MET A 238 2.07 -6.10 -12.63
C MET A 238 1.52 -5.15 -11.58
N SER A 239 2.29 -4.13 -11.21
CA SER A 239 1.75 -3.00 -10.42
C SER A 239 2.39 -1.68 -10.84
N PRO A 240 1.71 -0.55 -10.66
CA PRO A 240 2.29 0.73 -11.04
C PRO A 240 3.42 1.13 -10.10
N ASN A 241 4.38 1.91 -10.60
CA ASN A 241 5.35 2.57 -9.72
C ASN A 241 4.68 3.69 -8.90
N ALA A 242 5.41 4.31 -7.97
CA ALA A 242 4.83 5.28 -7.05
C ALA A 242 4.16 6.49 -7.76
N VAL A 243 4.79 7.00 -8.83
CA VAL A 243 4.29 8.15 -9.60
C VAL A 243 3.08 7.72 -10.44
N THR A 244 3.24 6.63 -11.21
CA THR A 244 2.21 6.10 -12.11
C THR A 244 0.97 5.70 -11.35
N ARG A 245 1.12 5.16 -10.14
CA ARG A 245 0.00 4.76 -9.29
C ARG A 245 -0.89 5.95 -9.00
N ASN A 246 -0.31 7.09 -8.63
CA ASN A 246 -1.10 8.27 -8.32
C ASN A 246 -1.88 8.74 -9.56
N LEU A 247 -1.29 8.65 -10.76
CA LEU A 247 -1.97 9.00 -12.01
C LEU A 247 -3.11 8.03 -12.35
N VAL A 248 -2.84 6.73 -12.38
CA VAL A 248 -3.84 5.69 -12.70
C VAL A 248 -5.02 5.76 -11.76
N PHE A 249 -4.78 5.85 -10.45
CA PHE A 249 -5.86 5.85 -9.46
C PHE A 249 -6.59 7.19 -9.40
N SER A 250 -5.90 8.32 -9.58
CA SER A 250 -6.59 9.62 -9.55
C SER A 250 -7.53 9.77 -10.74
N GLU A 251 -7.07 9.38 -11.94
CA GLU A 251 -7.88 9.39 -13.15
C GLU A 251 -9.02 8.38 -13.07
N GLY A 252 -8.71 7.12 -12.79
CA GLY A 252 -9.69 6.03 -12.81
C GLY A 252 -10.78 6.15 -11.74
N LEU A 253 -10.47 6.74 -10.57
CA LEU A 253 -11.47 7.00 -9.52
C LEU A 253 -12.23 8.31 -9.73
N GLY A 254 -11.79 9.19 -10.62
CA GLY A 254 -12.31 10.56 -10.71
C GLY A 254 -12.08 11.34 -9.42
N THR A 255 -10.86 11.31 -8.88
CA THR A 255 -10.53 11.87 -7.56
C THR A 255 -10.69 13.38 -7.52
N ASP A 256 -11.59 13.88 -6.67
CA ASP A 256 -11.75 15.33 -6.41
C ASP A 256 -10.68 15.87 -5.43
N LEU A 257 -10.34 15.09 -4.39
CA LEU A 257 -9.39 15.47 -3.34
C LEU A 257 -8.46 14.29 -2.99
N PHE A 258 -7.15 14.51 -3.10
CA PHE A 258 -6.13 13.55 -2.70
C PHE A 258 -5.46 13.97 -1.39
N ILE A 259 -5.58 13.13 -0.35
CA ILE A 259 -4.93 13.36 0.94
C ILE A 259 -3.58 12.67 0.93
N SER A 260 -2.51 13.45 1.07
CA SER A 260 -1.13 12.98 1.00
C SER A 260 -0.34 13.33 2.26
N GLY A 261 0.61 12.47 2.63
CA GLY A 261 1.59 12.77 3.67
C GLY A 261 2.76 13.61 3.11
N ALA A 262 3.56 14.21 3.99
CA ALA A 262 4.66 15.10 3.59
C ALA A 262 5.71 14.46 2.66
N GLY A 263 5.82 13.12 2.63
CA GLY A 263 6.72 12.38 1.71
C GLY A 263 6.04 11.85 0.45
N ALA A 264 4.79 12.24 0.19
CA ALA A 264 4.01 11.81 -0.97
C ALA A 264 3.51 13.02 -1.82
N VAL A 265 4.10 14.19 -1.60
CA VAL A 265 3.98 15.41 -2.42
C VAL A 265 5.31 15.63 -3.15
#